data_AF-T2K0Y6-F1
#
_entry.id   AF-T2K0Y6-F1
#
_cell.length_a   1.000
_cell.length_b   1.000
_cell.length_c   1.000
_cell.angle_alpha   90.00
_cell.angle_beta   90.00
_cell.angle_gamma   90.00
#
_symmetry.space_group_name_H-M   'P 1'
#
loop_
_entity.id
_entity.type
_entity.pdbx_description
1 polymer ?
#
loop_
_entity_poly.entity_id
_entity_poly.type
_entity_poly.pdbx_seq_one_letter_code
_entity_poly.pdbx_strand_id
1 'polypeptide(L)'
;MTTAQKPLFLIPETPLLFSAVGCIWGSFHEDNQQEDSPYLRGMLKTKDNREFRAKIRENNWRRWVNTEQINPSLPNYWRVYFRTTRAGIINNIELVRVIKQTVPLEIEPFGESLEDYEDLFRIRGKIAETTEKGFSIKIERNNSPNERRPNFKYFYLTIQSALNSEAELEKFWDVICRRDGDYLKLIKGTFITEELIKNWDEKLEQQEKSYPSKSVKKNKQTQRPTSKQQSNQDITTIMINGKQPEITVKFTERPEVPEQGKKIELQVTGENGIVVKGELNRKTLAKQVQKIDNFEDWIGAFSGPISEINQEGVVILERGSVQIFERKKKVKPEDKESQQSDGT
;
A
#
# COMPACT_ATOMS: atom_id res chain seq x y z
N MET A 1 0.90 -39.32 -22.98
CA MET A 1 1.45 -38.66 -21.78
C MET A 1 1.05 -37.20 -21.86
N THR A 2 0.14 -36.77 -21.00
CA THR A 2 -0.48 -35.44 -21.02
C THR A 2 0.54 -34.43 -20.52
N THR A 3 1.14 -33.66 -21.41
CA THR A 3 1.99 -32.53 -21.06
C THR A 3 1.09 -31.49 -20.40
N ALA A 4 1.15 -31.37 -19.08
CA ALA A 4 0.34 -30.42 -18.34
C ALA A 4 0.59 -29.00 -18.89
N GLN A 5 -0.45 -28.39 -19.50
CA GLN A 5 -0.40 -27.01 -19.96
C GLN A 5 0.01 -26.11 -18.79
N LYS A 6 1.05 -25.30 -19.01
CA LYS A 6 1.51 -24.35 -18.00
C LYS A 6 0.47 -23.24 -17.89
N PRO A 7 -0.10 -22.96 -16.71
CA PRO A 7 -1.11 -21.92 -16.58
C PRO A 7 -0.53 -20.55 -16.97
N LEU A 8 -1.28 -19.76 -17.73
CA LEU A 8 -0.96 -18.37 -18.09
C LEU A 8 -0.73 -17.49 -16.85
N PHE A 9 -1.35 -17.88 -15.74
CA PHE A 9 -1.00 -17.35 -14.43
C PHE A 9 0.16 -18.12 -13.84
N LEU A 10 1.37 -17.55 -13.99
CA LEU A 10 2.46 -17.92 -13.10
C LEU A 10 2.11 -17.42 -11.70
N ILE A 11 1.71 -18.38 -10.87
CA ILE A 11 1.76 -18.27 -9.42
C ILE A 11 3.07 -17.58 -9.04
N PRO A 12 3.05 -16.49 -8.26
CA PRO A 12 4.29 -15.90 -7.76
C PRO A 12 5.14 -16.99 -7.10
N GLU A 13 6.40 -17.14 -7.55
CA GLU A 13 7.34 -18.14 -7.03
C GLU A 13 7.58 -17.95 -5.52
N THR A 14 7.45 -16.70 -5.06
CA THR A 14 7.45 -16.32 -3.65
C THR A 14 6.02 -16.13 -3.17
N PRO A 15 5.51 -17.06 -2.34
CA PRO A 15 4.14 -17.01 -1.89
C PRO A 15 3.88 -15.80 -0.98
N LEU A 16 3.03 -14.87 -1.41
CA LEU A 16 2.46 -13.84 -0.55
C LEU A 16 1.48 -14.53 0.40
N LEU A 17 1.69 -14.41 1.71
CA LEU A 17 0.83 -15.03 2.72
C LEU A 17 -0.61 -14.60 2.50
N PHE A 18 -0.95 -13.36 2.83
CA PHE A 18 -2.29 -12.86 2.62
C PHE A 18 -2.38 -12.16 1.26
N SER A 19 -3.18 -12.69 0.35
CA SER A 19 -3.33 -12.11 -0.98
C SER A 19 -4.66 -12.46 -1.62
N ALA A 20 -5.19 -11.54 -2.41
CA ALA A 20 -6.32 -11.77 -3.29
C ALA A 20 -5.98 -11.19 -4.66
N VAL A 21 -5.66 -12.07 -5.61
CA VAL A 21 -5.23 -11.66 -6.96
C VAL A 21 -6.04 -12.44 -7.98
N GLY A 22 -6.56 -11.74 -8.97
CA GLY A 22 -7.29 -12.33 -10.10
C GLY A 22 -6.61 -12.06 -11.42
N CYS A 23 -7.02 -12.82 -12.43
CA CYS A 23 -6.83 -12.52 -13.83
C CYS A 23 -8.19 -12.47 -14.51
N ILE A 24 -8.46 -11.36 -15.20
CA ILE A 24 -9.71 -11.18 -15.94
C ILE A 24 -9.38 -10.74 -17.36
N TRP A 25 -10.00 -11.38 -18.34
CA TRP A 25 -9.97 -10.94 -19.73
C TRP A 25 -11.06 -9.91 -20.00
N GLY A 26 -10.69 -8.77 -20.57
CA GLY A 26 -11.68 -7.77 -20.99
C GLY A 26 -11.11 -6.47 -21.53
N SER A 27 -12.00 -5.65 -22.08
CA SER A 27 -11.73 -4.30 -22.56
C SER A 27 -12.09 -3.28 -21.49
N PHE A 28 -11.19 -2.36 -21.19
CA PHE A 28 -11.43 -1.29 -20.23
C PHE A 28 -11.77 0.01 -20.97
N HIS A 29 -12.91 0.60 -20.64
CA HIS A 29 -13.38 1.86 -21.19
C HIS A 29 -13.46 2.89 -20.07
N GLU A 30 -12.74 3.99 -20.21
CA GLU A 30 -12.71 5.09 -19.25
C GLU A 30 -14.06 5.85 -19.24
N ASP A 31 -14.49 6.27 -18.05
CA ASP A 31 -15.65 7.16 -17.89
C ASP A 31 -15.26 8.58 -18.32
N ASN A 32 -16.14 9.32 -19.01
CA ASN A 32 -15.89 10.72 -19.41
C ASN A 32 -15.84 11.73 -18.24
N GLN A 33 -15.80 11.27 -16.98
CA GLN A 33 -15.81 12.14 -15.81
C GLN A 33 -14.38 12.43 -15.34
N GLN A 34 -13.93 13.67 -15.57
CA GLN A 34 -12.71 14.19 -14.96
C GLN A 34 -12.93 14.42 -13.46
N GLU A 35 -12.54 13.41 -12.66
CA GLU A 35 -12.23 13.62 -11.25
C GLU A 35 -10.72 13.87 -11.12
N ASP A 36 -10.34 14.81 -10.25
CA ASP A 36 -8.94 15.10 -9.90
C ASP A 36 -8.37 13.95 -9.05
N SER A 37 -8.15 12.79 -9.70
CA SER A 37 -7.81 11.52 -9.08
C SER A 37 -6.59 10.90 -9.78
N PRO A 38 -5.64 10.28 -9.05
CA PRO A 38 -4.52 9.56 -9.68
C PRO A 38 -4.95 8.24 -10.38
N TYR A 39 -6.26 7.99 -10.45
CA TYR A 39 -6.87 6.79 -11.01
C TYR A 39 -7.84 7.19 -12.13
N LEU A 40 -7.72 6.51 -13.27
CA LEU A 40 -8.77 6.49 -14.27
C LEU A 40 -9.82 5.48 -13.81
N ARG A 41 -11.09 5.87 -13.88
CA ARG A 41 -12.25 5.03 -13.56
C ARG A 41 -13.00 4.71 -14.84
N GLY A 42 -13.64 3.55 -14.86
CA GLY A 42 -14.31 3.09 -16.05
C GLY A 42 -14.98 1.74 -15.88
N MET A 43 -15.39 1.18 -17.01
CA MET A 43 -16.04 -0.12 -17.10
C MET A 43 -15.10 -1.12 -17.76
N LEU A 44 -14.85 -2.24 -17.07
CA LEU A 44 -14.21 -3.42 -17.64
C LEU A 44 -15.31 -4.33 -18.20
N LYS A 45 -15.35 -4.46 -19.52
CA LYS A 45 -16.26 -5.36 -20.24
C LYS A 45 -15.58 -6.69 -20.56
N THR A 46 -16.13 -7.78 -20.06
CA THR A 46 -15.59 -9.14 -20.23
C THR A 46 -16.14 -9.84 -21.47
N LYS A 47 -15.58 -11.02 -21.79
CA LYS A 47 -15.99 -11.85 -22.95
C LYS A 47 -17.47 -12.22 -22.94
N ASP A 48 -18.01 -12.50 -21.76
CA ASP A 48 -19.41 -12.82 -21.53
C ASP A 48 -20.31 -11.57 -21.44
N ASN A 49 -19.86 -10.42 -21.96
CA ASN A 49 -20.57 -9.14 -21.99
C ASN A 49 -20.97 -8.59 -20.61
N ARG A 50 -20.34 -9.05 -19.54
CA ARG A 50 -20.52 -8.46 -18.21
C ARG A 50 -19.65 -7.24 -18.06
N GLU A 51 -20.10 -6.32 -17.24
CA GLU A 51 -19.43 -5.05 -17.01
C GLU A 51 -19.16 -4.86 -15.53
N PHE A 52 -17.90 -4.62 -15.20
CA PHE A 52 -17.45 -4.37 -13.84
C PHE A 52 -16.90 -2.95 -13.75
N ARG A 53 -17.30 -2.20 -12.73
CA ARG A 53 -16.59 -0.97 -12.39
C ARG A 53 -15.16 -1.30 -12.03
N ALA A 54 -14.24 -0.67 -12.75
CA ALA A 54 -12.81 -0.87 -12.59
C ALA A 54 -12.10 0.47 -12.48
N LYS A 55 -10.92 0.44 -11.88
CA LYS A 55 -10.00 1.58 -11.84
C LYS A 55 -8.58 1.16 -12.17
N ILE A 56 -7.81 2.09 -12.69
CA ILE A 56 -6.42 1.89 -13.07
C ILE A 56 -5.62 3.14 -12.73
N ARG A 57 -4.37 3.00 -12.29
CA ARG A 57 -3.52 4.17 -12.07
C ARG A 57 -3.22 4.86 -13.40
N GLU A 58 -3.48 6.15 -13.49
CA GLU A 58 -3.34 6.91 -14.74
C GLU A 58 -1.93 6.82 -15.31
N ASN A 59 -0.90 6.99 -14.47
CA ASN A 59 0.50 6.87 -14.88
C ASN A 59 0.82 5.47 -15.45
N ASN A 60 0.19 4.42 -14.93
CA ASN A 60 0.38 3.07 -15.47
C ASN A 60 -0.31 2.92 -16.82
N TRP A 61 -1.56 3.38 -16.93
CA TRP A 61 -2.32 3.36 -18.18
C TRP A 61 -1.58 4.08 -19.30
N ARG A 62 -1.25 5.37 -19.10
CA ARG A 62 -0.50 6.18 -20.08
C ARG A 62 0.80 5.50 -20.49
N ARG A 63 1.55 4.95 -19.52
CA ARG A 63 2.79 4.22 -19.83
C ARG A 63 2.51 2.98 -20.69
N TRP A 64 1.49 2.19 -20.40
CA TRP A 64 1.20 0.98 -21.17
C TRP A 64 0.69 1.29 -22.58
N VAL A 65 -0.14 2.32 -22.74
CA VAL A 65 -0.57 2.80 -24.07
C VAL A 65 0.63 3.31 -24.87
N ASN A 66 1.43 4.22 -24.29
CA ASN A 66 2.56 4.85 -24.99
C ASN A 66 3.71 3.87 -25.32
N THR A 67 3.80 2.74 -24.61
CA THR A 67 4.79 1.69 -24.88
C THR A 67 4.20 0.51 -25.64
N GLU A 68 2.99 0.66 -26.20
CA GLU A 68 2.27 -0.37 -26.98
C GLU A 68 2.14 -1.71 -26.24
N GLN A 69 2.17 -1.68 -24.91
CA GLN A 69 1.92 -2.88 -24.09
C GLN A 69 0.44 -3.24 -24.07
N ILE A 70 -0.42 -2.27 -24.37
CA ILE A 70 -1.86 -2.44 -24.54
C ILE A 70 -2.35 -1.66 -25.75
N ASN A 71 -3.39 -2.18 -26.38
CA ASN A 71 -4.25 -1.41 -27.25
C ASN A 71 -5.57 -1.18 -26.49
N PRO A 72 -5.93 0.08 -26.14
CA PRO A 72 -7.17 0.40 -25.44
C PRO A 72 -8.44 -0.08 -26.14
N SER A 73 -8.39 -0.22 -27.47
CA SER A 73 -9.52 -0.66 -28.28
C SER A 73 -9.68 -2.19 -28.32
N LEU A 74 -8.72 -2.94 -27.76
CA LEU A 74 -8.73 -4.39 -27.74
C LEU A 74 -8.82 -4.94 -26.31
N PRO A 75 -9.39 -6.13 -26.14
CA PRO A 75 -9.41 -6.80 -24.85
C PRO A 75 -8.01 -7.26 -24.44
N ASN A 76 -7.72 -7.21 -23.15
CA ASN A 76 -6.43 -7.61 -22.58
C ASN A 76 -6.63 -8.56 -21.39
N TYR A 77 -5.61 -9.37 -21.08
CA TYR A 77 -5.54 -10.10 -19.81
C TYR A 77 -5.02 -9.19 -18.71
N TRP A 78 -5.91 -8.84 -17.79
CA TRP A 78 -5.59 -7.98 -16.66
C TRP A 78 -5.29 -8.81 -15.43
N ARG A 79 -4.14 -8.58 -14.82
CA ARG A 79 -3.98 -8.91 -13.39
C ARG A 79 -4.77 -7.88 -12.59
N VAL A 80 -5.66 -8.35 -11.73
CA VAL A 80 -6.55 -7.50 -10.94
C VAL A 80 -6.37 -7.68 -9.45
N TYR A 81 -6.56 -6.59 -8.70
CA TYR A 81 -7.10 -6.65 -7.35
C TYR A 81 -8.61 -6.55 -7.41
N PHE A 82 -9.28 -7.20 -6.47
CA PHE A 82 -10.73 -7.22 -6.43
C PHE A 82 -11.18 -7.38 -4.99
N ARG A 83 -12.47 -7.12 -4.76
CA ARG A 83 -13.22 -7.50 -3.57
C ARG A 83 -14.46 -8.27 -4.00
N THR A 84 -15.20 -8.78 -3.04
CA THR A 84 -16.57 -9.21 -3.27
C THR A 84 -17.51 -8.46 -2.33
N THR A 85 -18.78 -8.37 -2.72
CA THR A 85 -19.85 -7.92 -1.82
C THR A 85 -20.16 -9.02 -0.79
N ARG A 86 -21.02 -8.72 0.19
CA ARG A 86 -21.56 -9.75 1.11
C ARG A 86 -22.32 -10.86 0.38
N ALA A 87 -22.85 -10.58 -0.80
CA ALA A 87 -23.51 -11.57 -1.65
C ALA A 87 -22.53 -12.39 -2.51
N GLY A 88 -21.21 -12.12 -2.45
CA GLY A 88 -20.20 -12.82 -3.26
C GLY A 88 -20.01 -12.28 -4.68
N ILE A 89 -20.62 -11.15 -5.01
CA ILE A 89 -20.48 -10.49 -6.31
C ILE A 89 -19.11 -9.82 -6.39
N ILE A 90 -18.32 -10.07 -7.43
CA ILE A 90 -17.04 -9.43 -7.71
C ILE A 90 -17.23 -7.91 -7.84
N ASN A 91 -16.42 -7.15 -7.12
CA ASN A 91 -16.52 -5.69 -7.06
C ASN A 91 -15.14 -5.05 -6.79
N ASN A 92 -15.05 -3.72 -6.86
CA ASN A 92 -13.85 -2.93 -6.57
C ASN A 92 -12.62 -3.42 -7.35
N ILE A 93 -12.79 -3.65 -8.65
CA ILE A 93 -11.71 -4.14 -9.50
C ILE A 93 -10.67 -3.02 -9.70
N GLU A 94 -9.41 -3.33 -9.43
CA GLU A 94 -8.27 -2.48 -9.77
C GLU A 94 -7.36 -3.21 -10.75
N LEU A 95 -7.15 -2.62 -11.92
CA LEU A 95 -6.31 -3.16 -12.98
C LEU A 95 -4.84 -2.84 -12.66
N VAL A 96 -4.06 -3.88 -12.37
CA VAL A 96 -2.70 -3.74 -11.78
C VAL A 96 -1.61 -3.80 -12.83
N ARG A 97 -1.78 -4.66 -13.82
CA ARG A 97 -0.88 -4.83 -14.98
C ARG A 97 -1.55 -5.66 -16.05
N VAL A 98 -1.10 -5.49 -17.29
CA VAL A 98 -1.38 -6.44 -18.35
C VAL A 98 -0.39 -7.60 -18.28
N ILE A 99 -0.92 -8.80 -18.47
CA ILE A 99 -0.14 -10.02 -18.57
C ILE A 99 0.29 -10.12 -20.03
N LYS A 100 1.58 -9.86 -20.29
CA LYS A 100 2.15 -10.07 -21.62
C LYS A 100 2.05 -11.55 -21.96
N GLN A 101 1.40 -11.86 -23.08
CA GLN A 101 1.45 -13.20 -23.67
C GLN A 101 2.88 -13.40 -24.20
N THR A 102 3.67 -14.23 -23.52
CA THR A 102 5.09 -14.46 -23.87
C THR A 102 5.32 -15.66 -24.79
N VAL A 103 4.27 -16.29 -25.29
CA VAL A 103 4.38 -17.47 -26.16
C VAL A 103 3.94 -17.11 -27.58
N PRO A 104 4.84 -17.19 -28.58
CA PRO A 104 4.43 -17.23 -29.98
C PRO A 104 3.61 -18.50 -30.20
N LEU A 105 2.39 -18.34 -30.70
CA LEU A 105 1.52 -19.45 -31.12
C LEU A 105 2.15 -20.17 -32.32
N GLU A 106 2.98 -21.17 -32.08
CA GLU A 106 3.16 -22.26 -33.04
C GLU A 106 1.91 -23.15 -32.93
N ILE A 107 0.95 -22.83 -33.78
CA ILE A 107 -0.25 -23.61 -34.05
C ILE A 107 0.19 -24.81 -34.89
N GLU A 108 -0.05 -26.03 -34.42
CA GLU A 108 -0.29 -27.26 -35.20
C GLU A 108 -0.55 -28.45 -34.24
N PRO A 109 -1.37 -29.45 -34.61
CA PRO A 109 -2.82 -29.36 -34.71
C PRO A 109 -3.46 -30.40 -33.79
N PHE A 110 -3.86 -29.99 -32.59
CA PHE A 110 -4.93 -30.66 -31.84
C PHE A 110 -5.74 -29.61 -31.05
N GLY A 111 -6.68 -28.97 -31.74
CA GLY A 111 -8.07 -28.95 -31.30
C GLY A 111 -8.62 -27.81 -30.45
N GLU A 112 -7.84 -26.95 -29.78
CA GLU A 112 -8.42 -25.97 -28.85
C GLU A 112 -8.29 -24.54 -29.38
N SER A 113 -9.44 -23.94 -29.66
CA SER A 113 -9.59 -22.53 -30.04
C SER A 113 -9.13 -21.65 -28.87
N LEU A 114 -8.81 -20.38 -29.12
CA LEU A 114 -8.59 -19.38 -28.07
C LEU A 114 -9.81 -19.15 -27.14
N GLU A 115 -10.83 -20.01 -27.18
CA GLU A 115 -12.09 -19.87 -26.45
C GLU A 115 -12.03 -20.33 -24.98
N ASP A 116 -11.00 -21.08 -24.57
CA ASP A 116 -10.97 -21.82 -23.30
C ASP A 116 -10.23 -21.15 -22.13
N TYR A 117 -9.85 -19.88 -22.27
CA TYR A 117 -9.16 -19.20 -21.18
C TYR A 117 -10.15 -18.74 -20.08
N GLU A 118 -10.18 -19.48 -18.96
CA GLU A 118 -10.98 -19.13 -17.79
C GLU A 118 -10.35 -17.99 -16.97
N ASP A 119 -11.18 -17.05 -16.49
CA ASP A 119 -10.76 -16.05 -15.52
C ASP A 119 -10.44 -16.73 -14.18
N LEU A 120 -9.19 -16.64 -13.73
CA LEU A 120 -8.68 -17.35 -12.57
C LEU A 120 -8.30 -16.41 -11.42
N PHE A 121 -8.60 -16.86 -10.21
CA PHE A 121 -8.39 -16.10 -8.98
C PHE A 121 -7.68 -16.98 -7.97
N ARG A 122 -6.68 -16.40 -7.29
CA ARG A 122 -6.02 -17.04 -6.16
C ARG A 122 -6.17 -16.17 -4.93
N ILE A 123 -6.65 -16.79 -3.86
CA ILE A 123 -6.92 -16.13 -2.61
C ILE A 123 -6.26 -16.90 -1.49
N ARG A 124 -5.63 -16.18 -0.58
CA ARG A 124 -4.97 -16.75 0.59
C ARG A 124 -5.29 -15.95 1.84
N GLY A 125 -5.78 -16.66 2.84
CA GLY A 125 -6.21 -16.08 4.10
C GLY A 125 -6.85 -17.11 4.99
N LYS A 126 -7.52 -16.64 6.03
CA LYS A 126 -8.15 -17.51 7.04
C LYS A 126 -9.62 -17.71 6.74
N ILE A 127 -10.12 -18.93 6.89
CA ILE A 127 -11.56 -19.20 6.77
C ILE A 127 -12.29 -18.49 7.91
N ALA A 128 -13.25 -17.64 7.56
CA ALA A 128 -14.03 -16.90 8.54
C ALA A 128 -15.39 -17.55 8.79
N GLU A 129 -16.04 -18.06 7.73
CA GLU A 129 -17.33 -18.73 7.80
C GLU A 129 -17.42 -19.81 6.72
N THR A 130 -18.15 -20.90 6.97
CA THR A 130 -18.44 -21.96 6.00
C THR A 130 -19.93 -22.26 5.97
N THR A 131 -20.43 -22.61 4.79
CA THR A 131 -21.82 -23.02 4.55
C THR A 131 -21.83 -24.13 3.50
N GLU A 132 -22.96 -24.80 3.32
CA GLU A 132 -23.14 -25.80 2.25
C GLU A 132 -22.99 -25.20 0.84
N LYS A 133 -23.22 -23.89 0.70
CA LYS A 133 -23.21 -23.21 -0.61
C LYS A 133 -21.88 -22.51 -0.92
N GLY A 134 -20.99 -22.39 0.04
CA GLY A 134 -19.80 -21.56 -0.08
C GLY A 134 -19.16 -21.22 1.27
N PHE A 135 -18.16 -20.35 1.24
CA PHE A 135 -17.42 -19.93 2.43
C PHE A 135 -16.93 -18.50 2.29
N SER A 136 -16.55 -17.89 3.41
CA SER A 136 -15.89 -16.59 3.44
C SER A 136 -14.45 -16.71 3.93
N ILE A 137 -13.54 -15.96 3.31
CA ILE A 137 -12.13 -15.93 3.65
C ILE A 137 -11.70 -14.52 4.05
N LYS A 138 -11.10 -14.40 5.23
CA LYS A 138 -10.56 -13.17 5.81
C LYS A 138 -9.12 -12.96 5.33
N ILE A 139 -8.89 -11.82 4.70
CA ILE A 139 -7.58 -11.37 4.24
C ILE A 139 -7.08 -10.30 5.22
N GLU A 140 -6.13 -10.64 6.08
CA GLU A 140 -5.65 -9.73 7.14
C GLU A 140 -4.74 -8.62 6.62
N ARG A 141 -3.93 -8.93 5.60
CA ARG A 141 -2.96 -8.00 5.00
C ARG A 141 -2.94 -8.26 3.50
N ASN A 142 -3.55 -7.44 2.64
CA ASN A 142 -3.36 -7.71 1.21
C ASN A 142 -1.95 -7.27 0.79
N ASN A 143 -0.98 -8.18 0.87
CA ASN A 143 0.39 -7.93 0.49
C ASN A 143 0.45 -7.88 -1.04
N SER A 144 -0.01 -6.77 -1.62
CA SER A 144 0.20 -6.46 -3.02
C SER A 144 1.67 -6.11 -3.25
N PRO A 145 2.37 -6.69 -4.24
CA PRO A 145 3.78 -6.37 -4.49
C PRO A 145 4.01 -4.90 -4.92
N ASN A 146 2.94 -4.14 -5.19
CA ASN A 146 3.03 -2.71 -5.52
C ASN A 146 2.64 -1.78 -4.34
N GLU A 147 2.15 -2.33 -3.23
CA GLU A 147 1.84 -1.53 -2.04
C GLU A 147 3.11 -1.30 -1.22
N ARG A 148 3.77 -0.17 -1.45
CA ARG A 148 4.92 0.29 -0.64
C ARG A 148 4.60 0.47 0.86
N ARG A 149 3.30 0.35 1.23
CA ARG A 149 2.75 0.35 2.59
C ARG A 149 1.47 -0.51 2.55
N PRO A 150 1.45 -1.73 3.11
CA PRO A 150 0.21 -2.50 3.20
C PRO A 150 -0.79 -1.72 4.03
N ASN A 151 -1.96 -1.42 3.45
CA ASN A 151 -3.02 -0.80 4.22
C ASN A 151 -3.68 -1.90 5.06
N PHE A 152 -3.43 -1.92 6.38
CA PHE A 152 -3.78 -2.99 7.33
C PHE A 152 -5.28 -3.18 7.60
N LYS A 153 -6.16 -2.84 6.65
CA LYS A 153 -7.59 -3.06 6.79
C LYS A 153 -7.95 -4.43 6.22
N TYR A 154 -8.21 -5.36 7.12
CA TYR A 154 -8.72 -6.67 6.74
C TYR A 154 -10.02 -6.54 5.94
N PHE A 155 -10.29 -7.52 5.09
CA PHE A 155 -11.57 -7.65 4.41
C PHE A 155 -11.89 -9.12 4.16
N TYR A 156 -13.16 -9.37 3.86
CA TYR A 156 -13.67 -10.69 3.58
C TYR A 156 -13.94 -10.84 2.09
N LEU A 157 -13.73 -12.06 1.58
CA LEU A 157 -14.20 -12.47 0.27
C LEU A 157 -15.14 -13.65 0.43
N THR A 158 -16.30 -13.60 -0.23
CA THR A 158 -17.25 -14.71 -0.27
C THR A 158 -17.04 -15.50 -1.56
N ILE A 159 -16.96 -16.82 -1.44
CA ILE A 159 -16.67 -17.77 -2.53
C ILE A 159 -17.76 -18.83 -2.56
N GLN A 160 -18.25 -19.15 -3.74
CA GLN A 160 -19.24 -20.21 -3.97
C GLN A 160 -18.58 -21.59 -4.05
N SER A 161 -19.41 -22.59 -3.77
CA SER A 161 -19.03 -23.99 -3.57
C SER A 161 -18.35 -24.23 -2.23
N ALA A 162 -18.82 -25.26 -1.53
CA ALA A 162 -18.29 -25.63 -0.22
C ALA A 162 -16.80 -25.95 -0.32
N LEU A 163 -16.05 -25.50 0.69
CA LEU A 163 -14.72 -26.05 0.97
C LEU A 163 -14.91 -27.49 1.50
N ASN A 164 -13.85 -28.30 1.56
CA ASN A 164 -14.02 -29.67 2.07
C ASN A 164 -14.62 -29.65 3.50
N SER A 165 -15.22 -30.76 3.93
CA SER A 165 -15.83 -30.88 5.26
C SER A 165 -14.85 -30.73 6.43
N GLU A 166 -13.54 -30.77 6.16
CA GLU A 166 -12.45 -30.59 7.13
C GLU A 166 -12.01 -29.12 7.25
N ALA A 167 -12.71 -28.20 6.55
CA ALA A 167 -12.44 -26.77 6.62
C ALA A 167 -12.85 -26.18 7.98
N GLU A 168 -11.89 -26.11 8.89
CA GLU A 168 -12.05 -25.44 10.19
C GLU A 168 -11.95 -23.91 10.10
N LEU A 169 -12.67 -23.22 10.98
CA LEU A 169 -12.61 -21.76 11.12
C LEU A 169 -11.22 -21.30 11.58
N GLU A 170 -10.84 -20.09 11.18
CA GLU A 170 -9.55 -19.44 11.44
C GLU A 170 -8.30 -20.15 10.88
N LYS A 171 -8.46 -21.33 10.29
CA LYS A 171 -7.38 -22.01 9.55
C LYS A 171 -7.06 -21.28 8.27
N PHE A 172 -5.79 -21.33 7.89
CA PHE A 172 -5.27 -20.67 6.71
C PHE A 172 -5.36 -21.55 5.47
N TRP A 173 -5.86 -20.99 4.38
CA TRP A 173 -6.06 -21.71 3.13
C TRP A 173 -5.52 -20.94 1.93
N ASP A 174 -5.04 -21.70 0.97
CA ASP A 174 -4.72 -21.27 -0.39
C ASP A 174 -5.81 -21.82 -1.32
N VAL A 175 -6.64 -20.92 -1.87
CA VAL A 175 -7.78 -21.29 -2.70
C VAL A 175 -7.63 -20.74 -4.10
N ILE A 176 -7.91 -21.58 -5.08
CA ILE A 176 -7.96 -21.26 -6.50
C ILE A 176 -9.43 -21.30 -6.90
N CYS A 177 -9.88 -20.22 -7.52
CA CYS A 177 -11.26 -20.05 -7.97
C CYS A 177 -11.27 -19.68 -9.46
N ARG A 178 -12.38 -20.00 -10.12
CA ARG A 178 -12.74 -19.42 -11.42
C ARG A 178 -13.88 -18.43 -11.27
N ARG A 179 -14.04 -17.54 -12.25
CA ARG A 179 -15.27 -16.73 -12.36
C ARG A 179 -16.42 -17.57 -12.90
N ASP A 180 -17.56 -17.48 -12.24
CA ASP A 180 -18.85 -18.01 -12.70
C ASP A 180 -19.85 -16.84 -12.71
N GLY A 181 -19.96 -16.18 -13.85
CA GLY A 181 -20.69 -14.93 -14.00
C GLY A 181 -20.11 -13.79 -13.16
N ASP A 182 -20.86 -13.32 -12.16
CA ASP A 182 -20.39 -12.28 -11.23
C ASP A 182 -19.71 -12.85 -9.98
N TYR A 183 -19.65 -14.17 -9.84
CA TYR A 183 -19.25 -14.83 -8.62
C TYR A 183 -17.91 -15.54 -8.80
N LEU A 184 -17.28 -15.85 -7.67
CA LEU A 184 -16.12 -16.74 -7.62
C LEU A 184 -16.56 -18.12 -7.21
N LYS A 185 -16.13 -19.13 -7.96
CA LYS A 185 -16.42 -20.54 -7.69
C LYS A 185 -15.13 -21.30 -7.40
N LEU A 186 -15.11 -22.02 -6.30
CA LEU A 186 -13.95 -22.82 -5.89
C LEU A 186 -13.61 -23.87 -6.96
N ILE A 187 -12.33 -23.94 -7.34
CA ILE A 187 -11.75 -25.05 -8.10
C ILE A 187 -10.98 -25.97 -7.15
N LYS A 188 -10.12 -25.37 -6.31
CA LYS A 188 -9.21 -26.12 -5.43
C LYS A 188 -8.95 -25.32 -4.16
N GLY A 189 -9.03 -25.99 -3.01
CA GLY A 189 -8.54 -25.49 -1.73
C GLY A 189 -7.35 -26.30 -1.25
N THR A 190 -6.40 -25.66 -0.59
CA THR A 190 -5.27 -26.34 0.06
C THR A 190 -5.07 -25.71 1.43
N PHE A 191 -5.18 -26.52 2.48
CA PHE A 191 -4.86 -26.12 3.84
C PHE A 191 -3.37 -25.84 3.96
N ILE A 192 -3.03 -24.75 4.65
CA ILE A 192 -1.65 -24.33 4.89
C ILE A 192 -1.40 -24.30 6.39
N THR A 193 -0.37 -25.03 6.83
CA THR A 193 -0.04 -25.13 8.26
C THR A 193 0.66 -23.85 8.76
N GLU A 194 0.60 -23.63 10.07
CA GLU A 194 1.24 -22.46 10.71
C GLU A 194 2.76 -22.47 10.56
N GLU A 195 3.39 -23.65 10.50
CA GLU A 195 4.84 -23.74 10.24
C GLU A 195 5.19 -23.25 8.84
N LEU A 196 4.35 -23.57 7.84
CA LEU A 196 4.57 -23.10 6.47
C LEU A 196 4.38 -21.58 6.36
N ILE A 197 3.40 -21.03 7.08
CA ILE A 197 3.16 -19.58 7.21
C ILE A 197 4.40 -18.90 7.79
N LYS A 198 4.90 -19.38 8.94
CA LYS A 198 6.08 -18.83 9.60
C LYS A 198 7.32 -18.87 8.69
N ASN A 199 7.53 -19.99 8.01
CA ASN A 199 8.62 -20.13 7.04
C ASN A 199 8.50 -19.15 5.85
N TRP A 200 7.28 -18.81 5.43
CA TRP A 200 7.06 -17.81 4.39
C TRP A 200 7.30 -16.39 4.89
N ASP A 201 6.87 -16.06 6.10
CA ASP A 201 7.14 -14.76 6.74
C ASP A 201 8.66 -14.55 6.88
N GLU A 202 9.38 -15.53 7.40
CA GLU A 202 10.85 -15.47 7.55
C GLU A 202 11.57 -15.32 6.20
N LYS A 203 11.11 -16.01 5.15
CA LYS A 203 11.68 -15.88 3.80
C LYS A 203 11.40 -14.51 3.18
N LEU A 204 10.21 -13.94 3.40
CA LEU A 204 9.90 -12.58 2.95
C LEU A 204 10.80 -11.56 3.65
N GLU A 205 10.98 -11.67 4.96
CA GLU A 205 11.89 -10.81 5.73
C GLU A 205 13.35 -10.92 5.25
N GLN A 206 13.81 -12.12 4.88
CA GLN A 206 15.16 -12.34 4.36
C GLN A 206 15.34 -11.79 2.94
N GLN A 207 14.32 -11.91 2.08
CA GLN A 207 14.35 -11.32 0.73
C GLN A 207 14.35 -9.80 0.75
N GLU A 208 13.60 -9.16 1.66
CA GLU A 208 13.63 -7.71 1.83
C GLU A 208 15.02 -7.20 2.26
N LYS A 209 15.81 -8.02 2.97
CA LYS A 209 17.20 -7.71 3.33
C LYS A 209 18.19 -7.89 2.18
N SER A 210 17.87 -8.66 1.13
CA SER A 210 18.82 -9.06 0.09
C SER A 210 18.72 -8.29 -1.24
N TYR A 211 17.71 -7.44 -1.46
CA TYR A 211 17.65 -6.60 -2.65
C TYR A 211 18.54 -5.34 -2.48
N PRO A 212 19.63 -5.18 -3.23
CA PRO A 212 20.38 -3.94 -3.22
C PRO A 212 19.49 -2.85 -3.80
N SER A 213 19.23 -1.83 -3.00
CA SER A 213 18.63 -0.57 -3.41
C SER A 213 19.26 -0.13 -4.73
N LYS A 214 18.52 -0.20 -5.86
CA LYS A 214 18.92 0.49 -7.09
C LYS A 214 18.81 1.99 -6.84
N SER A 215 19.86 2.54 -6.24
CA SER A 215 20.11 3.97 -6.15
C SER A 215 20.43 4.48 -7.57
N VAL A 216 19.48 5.24 -8.10
CA VAL A 216 19.66 6.54 -8.75
C VAL A 216 21.05 6.73 -9.39
N LYS A 217 21.09 6.76 -10.73
CA LYS A 217 22.18 7.37 -11.50
C LYS A 217 22.43 8.79 -10.99
N LYS A 218 23.39 8.95 -10.09
CA LYS A 218 24.00 10.24 -9.78
C LYS A 218 24.98 10.56 -10.90
N ASN A 219 24.78 11.72 -11.52
CA ASN A 219 25.74 12.35 -12.39
C ASN A 219 27.12 12.39 -11.73
N LYS A 220 28.15 12.13 -12.55
CA LYS A 220 29.56 12.29 -12.24
C LYS A 220 29.82 13.63 -11.57
N GLN A 221 30.42 13.59 -10.37
CA GLN A 221 31.42 14.58 -9.98
C GLN A 221 32.41 13.93 -8.99
N THR A 222 33.59 13.68 -9.55
CA THR A 222 34.93 13.79 -8.98
C THR A 222 35.18 13.29 -7.56
N GLN A 223 35.94 12.19 -7.50
CA GLN A 223 36.61 11.69 -6.30
C GLN A 223 37.63 12.71 -5.77
N ARG A 224 37.66 12.91 -4.45
CA ARG A 224 38.92 13.08 -3.69
C ARG A 224 38.81 12.36 -2.35
N PRO A 225 39.91 11.76 -1.86
CA PRO A 225 39.89 10.90 -0.68
C PRO A 225 40.14 11.72 0.58
N THR A 226 39.45 11.41 1.68
CA THR A 226 40.01 11.63 3.01
C THR A 226 39.48 10.60 4.00
N SER A 227 40.42 10.19 4.82
CA SER A 227 40.47 9.10 5.77
C SER A 227 39.57 9.30 7.01
N LYS A 228 39.23 8.14 7.59
CA LYS A 228 38.52 7.90 8.86
C LYS A 228 39.06 8.70 10.04
N GLN A 229 38.17 9.08 10.95
CA GLN A 229 38.33 8.85 12.40
C GLN A 229 36.96 8.82 13.12
N GLN A 230 36.88 7.91 14.08
CA GLN A 230 35.70 7.33 14.73
C GLN A 230 34.95 8.28 15.68
N SER A 231 33.66 8.02 15.89
CA SER A 231 33.19 7.68 17.24
C SER A 231 32.14 6.57 17.12
N ASN A 232 32.51 5.38 17.59
CA ASN A 232 31.59 4.28 17.83
C ASN A 232 30.81 4.63 19.10
N GLN A 233 29.58 5.07 18.95
CA GLN A 233 28.54 4.72 19.89
C GLN A 233 27.57 3.86 19.10
N ASP A 234 27.39 2.62 19.54
CA ASP A 234 26.40 1.70 18.98
C ASP A 234 25.01 2.26 19.26
N ILE A 235 24.57 3.20 18.40
CA ILE A 235 23.21 3.67 18.35
C ILE A 235 22.38 2.49 17.87
N THR A 236 21.70 1.82 18.79
CA THR A 236 20.68 0.82 18.49
C THR A 236 19.50 1.56 17.85
N THR A 237 19.63 1.83 16.55
CA THR A 237 18.61 2.54 15.78
C THR A 237 17.34 1.71 15.83
N ILE A 238 16.29 2.26 16.43
CA ILE A 238 14.99 1.59 16.48
C ILE A 238 14.48 1.47 15.05
N MET A 239 14.20 0.25 14.60
CA MET A 239 13.69 -0.03 13.26
C MET A 239 12.34 -0.73 13.37
N ILE A 240 11.28 -0.07 12.91
CA ILE A 240 9.93 -0.65 12.85
C ILE A 240 9.62 -0.90 11.37
N ASN A 241 9.43 -2.16 11.00
CA ASN A 241 9.24 -2.59 9.60
C ASN A 241 10.40 -2.18 8.68
N GLY A 242 11.65 -2.30 9.16
CA GLY A 242 12.86 -2.00 8.38
C GLY A 242 13.03 -0.52 8.01
N LYS A 243 12.22 0.37 8.59
CA LYS A 243 12.36 1.82 8.48
C LYS A 243 12.58 2.41 9.86
N GLN A 244 13.41 3.44 9.90
CA GLN A 244 13.53 4.26 11.09
C GLN A 244 12.17 4.95 11.30
N PRO A 245 11.47 4.68 12.42
CA PRO A 245 10.19 5.28 12.67
C PRO A 245 10.37 6.80 12.80
N GLU A 246 9.44 7.57 12.26
CA GLU A 246 9.45 9.03 12.38
C GLU A 246 8.36 9.46 13.35
N ILE A 247 8.64 10.48 14.15
CA ILE A 247 7.69 11.10 15.06
C ILE A 247 7.54 12.58 14.71
N THR A 248 6.36 13.14 14.96
CA THR A 248 6.13 14.59 14.96
C THR A 248 5.38 14.95 16.23
N VAL A 249 5.93 15.86 17.01
CA VAL A 249 5.35 16.35 18.26
C VAL A 249 5.02 17.82 18.14
N LYS A 250 3.82 18.19 18.59
CA LYS A 250 3.35 19.57 18.61
C LYS A 250 3.66 20.20 19.96
N PHE A 251 4.16 21.44 19.97
CA PHE A 251 4.55 22.16 21.17
C PHE A 251 4.17 23.64 21.06
N THR A 252 4.06 24.32 22.20
CA THR A 252 3.68 25.74 22.31
C THR A 252 4.68 26.57 23.12
N GLU A 253 5.74 25.94 23.64
CA GLU A 253 6.81 26.63 24.36
C GLU A 253 7.87 27.13 23.38
N ARG A 254 8.25 28.41 23.49
CA ARG A 254 9.20 29.05 22.57
C ARG A 254 10.60 28.43 22.72
N PRO A 255 11.19 27.86 21.66
CA PRO A 255 12.53 27.32 21.71
C PRO A 255 13.60 28.39 21.92
N GLU A 256 14.61 28.09 22.74
CA GLU A 256 15.79 28.94 22.87
C GLU A 256 16.76 28.73 21.69
N VAL A 257 17.40 29.81 21.25
CA VAL A 257 18.37 29.79 20.15
C VAL A 257 19.67 30.43 20.62
N PRO A 258 20.75 29.65 20.83
CA PRO A 258 22.03 30.19 21.27
C PRO A 258 22.70 31.03 20.19
N GLU A 259 23.56 31.97 20.59
CA GLU A 259 24.16 32.94 19.67
C GLU A 259 25.31 32.36 18.80
N GLN A 260 25.89 31.22 19.19
CA GLN A 260 27.05 30.59 18.53
C GLN A 260 26.75 29.12 18.12
N GLY A 261 27.52 28.58 17.16
CA GLY A 261 27.36 27.19 16.67
C GLY A 261 26.57 27.00 15.36
N LYS A 262 26.90 25.93 14.62
CA LYS A 262 26.22 25.56 13.34
C LYS A 262 25.01 24.65 13.55
N LYS A 263 25.05 23.83 14.60
CA LYS A 263 23.98 22.92 15.01
C LYS A 263 23.65 23.18 16.48
N ILE A 264 22.39 22.94 16.83
CA ILE A 264 21.86 23.08 18.19
C ILE A 264 21.07 21.81 18.50
N GLU A 265 21.17 21.36 19.74
CA GLU A 265 20.29 20.36 20.31
C GLU A 265 19.04 21.05 20.86
N LEU A 266 17.88 20.64 20.39
CA LEU A 266 16.59 21.15 20.86
C LEU A 266 15.86 20.05 21.61
N GLN A 267 15.33 20.39 22.78
CA GLN A 267 14.40 19.57 23.54
C GLN A 267 13.07 20.31 23.68
N VAL A 268 11.97 19.64 23.39
CA VAL A 268 10.61 20.20 23.55
C VAL A 268 9.71 19.18 24.22
N THR A 269 8.76 19.67 25.00
CA THR A 269 7.68 18.86 25.55
C THR A 269 6.43 19.06 24.69
N GLY A 270 5.89 17.96 24.19
CA GLY A 270 4.67 17.97 23.40
C GLY A 270 3.44 18.27 24.24
N GLU A 271 2.36 18.74 23.59
CA GLU A 271 1.05 18.90 24.24
C GLU A 271 0.53 17.60 24.89
N ASN A 272 0.99 16.47 24.38
CA ASN A 272 0.65 15.12 24.83
C ASN A 272 1.56 14.64 25.98
N GLY A 273 2.46 15.48 26.51
CA GLY A 273 3.42 15.15 27.56
C GLY A 273 4.67 14.38 27.08
N ILE A 274 4.80 14.09 25.78
CA ILE A 274 5.96 13.39 25.23
C ILE A 274 7.13 14.37 25.09
N VAL A 275 8.27 14.07 25.72
CA VAL A 275 9.50 14.86 25.59
C VAL A 275 10.32 14.35 24.41
N VAL A 276 10.68 15.26 23.50
CA VAL A 276 11.45 14.95 22.29
C VAL A 276 12.68 15.82 22.21
N LYS A 277 13.82 15.20 21.89
CA LYS A 277 15.13 15.82 21.82
C LYS A 277 15.79 15.53 20.48
N GLY A 278 16.51 16.48 19.87
CA GLY A 278 17.21 16.22 18.62
C GLY A 278 18.09 17.36 18.12
N GLU A 279 19.09 17.01 17.30
CA GLU A 279 20.01 17.98 16.71
C GLU A 279 19.44 18.57 15.40
N LEU A 280 19.50 19.89 15.26
CA LEU A 280 19.11 20.58 14.03
C LEU A 280 19.99 21.79 13.72
N ASN A 281 19.85 22.34 12.52
CA ASN A 281 20.60 23.52 12.10
C ASN A 281 20.11 24.78 12.85
N ARG A 282 21.03 25.47 13.50
CA ARG A 282 20.72 26.68 14.29
C ARG A 282 20.04 27.77 13.47
N LYS A 283 20.48 28.00 12.23
CA LYS A 283 19.88 29.02 11.34
C LYS A 283 18.44 28.66 10.98
N THR A 284 18.13 27.38 10.86
CA THR A 284 16.76 26.91 10.59
C THR A 284 15.88 27.15 11.80
N LEU A 285 16.34 26.83 13.01
CA LEU A 285 15.59 27.11 14.23
C LEU A 285 15.35 28.61 14.41
N ALA A 286 16.40 29.43 14.28
CA ALA A 286 16.31 30.90 14.38
C ALA A 286 15.24 31.49 13.45
N LYS A 287 15.22 31.04 12.18
CA LYS A 287 14.21 31.48 11.21
C LYS A 287 12.78 31.09 11.59
N GLN A 288 12.58 29.95 12.23
CA GLN A 288 11.25 29.52 12.65
C GLN A 288 10.83 30.25 13.93
N VAL A 289 11.73 30.44 14.88
CA VAL A 289 11.49 31.20 16.11
C VAL A 289 11.13 32.65 15.82
N GLN A 290 11.77 33.30 14.83
CA GLN A 290 11.39 34.64 14.37
C GLN A 290 9.95 34.73 13.84
N LYS A 291 9.36 33.63 13.37
CA LYS A 291 7.96 33.65 12.93
C LYS A 291 6.98 33.75 14.09
N ILE A 292 7.37 33.27 15.28
CA ILE A 292 6.52 33.31 16.47
C ILE A 292 6.14 34.75 16.79
N ASP A 293 7.07 35.70 16.62
CA ASP A 293 6.83 37.13 16.88
C ASP A 293 5.79 37.76 15.93
N ASN A 294 5.48 37.09 14.82
CA ASN A 294 4.50 37.55 13.82
C ASN A 294 3.13 36.88 13.96
N PHE A 295 2.94 35.99 14.93
CA PHE A 295 1.69 35.24 15.11
C PHE A 295 1.06 35.55 16.47
N GLU A 296 -0.24 35.89 16.49
CA GLU A 296 -0.99 36.15 17.74
C GLU A 296 -1.12 34.87 18.59
N ASP A 297 -1.36 33.74 17.93
CA ASP A 297 -1.38 32.40 18.52
C ASP A 297 -0.65 31.43 17.59
N TRP A 298 0.15 30.51 18.13
CA TRP A 298 1.05 29.69 17.34
C TRP A 298 1.19 28.26 17.85
N ILE A 299 1.68 27.38 16.96
CA ILE A 299 2.04 26.01 17.28
C ILE A 299 3.31 25.60 16.55
N GLY A 300 4.23 24.99 17.28
CA GLY A 300 5.40 24.34 16.73
C GLY A 300 5.16 22.87 16.46
N ALA A 301 5.80 22.35 15.42
CA ALA A 301 5.93 20.93 15.16
C ALA A 301 7.42 20.59 15.10
N PHE A 302 7.85 19.66 15.96
CA PHE A 302 9.19 19.08 15.93
C PHE A 302 9.11 17.65 15.42
N SER A 303 9.79 17.36 14.32
CA SER A 303 9.71 16.06 13.65
C SER A 303 11.07 15.51 13.25
N GLY A 304 11.15 14.19 13.17
CA GLY A 304 12.32 13.52 12.63
C GLY A 304 12.31 12.00 12.85
N PRO A 305 13.29 11.29 12.27
CA PRO A 305 13.51 9.87 12.53
C PRO A 305 13.96 9.65 13.97
N ILE A 306 13.33 8.71 14.66
CA ILE A 306 13.70 8.29 16.01
C ILE A 306 15.01 7.52 15.93
N SER A 307 16.01 8.03 16.63
CA SER A 307 17.27 7.34 16.88
C SER A 307 17.07 6.32 18.00
N GLU A 308 16.60 6.78 19.15
CA GLU A 308 16.42 5.97 20.36
C GLU A 308 15.36 6.58 21.30
N ILE A 309 14.98 5.83 22.33
CA ILE A 309 14.20 6.32 23.48
C ILE A 309 15.02 5.99 24.73
N ASN A 310 15.40 7.01 25.50
CA ASN A 310 16.25 6.81 26.66
C ASN A 310 15.48 6.22 27.86
N GLN A 311 16.20 5.89 28.94
CA GLN A 311 15.61 5.28 30.15
C GLN A 311 14.62 6.21 30.89
N GLU A 312 14.66 7.50 30.62
CA GLU A 312 13.73 8.52 31.16
C GLU A 312 12.48 8.71 30.28
N GLY A 313 12.38 7.98 29.16
CA GLY A 313 11.25 8.07 28.22
C GLY A 313 11.37 9.23 27.22
N VAL A 314 12.53 9.87 27.10
CA VAL A 314 12.78 10.94 26.12
C VAL A 314 13.09 10.34 24.75
N VAL A 315 12.38 10.80 23.73
CA VAL A 315 12.57 10.37 22.34
C VAL A 315 13.67 11.19 21.68
N ILE A 316 14.73 10.55 21.19
CA ILE A 316 15.89 11.21 20.57
C ILE A 316 15.81 11.09 19.05
N LEU A 317 15.95 12.21 18.33
CA LEU A 317 15.85 12.29 16.87
C LEU A 317 17.23 12.39 16.21
N GLU A 318 17.45 11.63 15.14
CA GLU A 318 18.71 11.67 14.38
C GLU A 318 18.83 12.95 13.52
N ARG A 319 17.71 13.44 12.99
CA ARG A 319 17.66 14.59 12.07
C ARG A 319 16.43 15.43 12.34
N GLY A 320 16.47 16.20 13.42
CA GLY A 320 15.36 17.03 13.85
C GLY A 320 15.02 18.13 12.85
N SER A 321 13.72 18.40 12.69
CA SER A 321 13.22 19.50 11.87
C SER A 321 12.08 20.22 12.58
N VAL A 322 12.11 21.55 12.59
CA VAL A 322 11.12 22.40 13.27
C VAL A 322 10.35 23.23 12.25
N GLN A 323 9.04 23.32 12.45
CA GLN A 323 8.15 24.23 11.73
C GLN A 323 7.21 24.94 12.71
N ILE A 324 7.01 26.25 12.53
CA ILE A 324 6.09 27.06 13.33
C ILE A 324 4.93 27.51 12.45
N PHE A 325 3.72 27.41 12.97
CA PHE A 325 2.46 27.76 12.30
C PHE A 325 1.62 28.68 13.18
N GLU A 326 0.80 29.53 12.56
CA GLU A 326 -0.25 30.29 13.24
C GLU A 326 -1.45 29.39 13.56
N ARG A 327 -1.96 29.47 14.79
CA ARG A 327 -3.19 28.79 15.19
C ARG A 327 -4.39 29.63 14.77
N LYS A 328 -5.18 29.09 13.85
CA LYS A 328 -6.48 29.67 13.51
C LYS A 328 -7.46 29.39 14.65
N LYS A 329 -8.02 30.44 15.26
CA LYS A 329 -9.14 30.31 16.23
C LYS A 329 -10.25 29.49 15.58
N LYS A 330 -10.59 28.33 16.14
CA LYS A 330 -11.79 27.58 15.75
C LYS A 330 -13.00 28.41 16.17
N VAL A 331 -13.68 29.03 15.21
CA VAL A 331 -15.02 29.56 15.43
C VAL A 331 -15.93 28.36 15.73
N LYS A 332 -16.44 28.26 16.96
CA LYS A 332 -17.48 27.29 17.30
C LYS A 332 -18.73 27.60 16.45
N PRO A 333 -19.44 26.59 15.92
CA PRO A 333 -20.67 26.82 15.18
C PRO A 333 -21.84 27.00 16.14
N GLU A 334 -21.86 28.10 16.89
CA GLU A 334 -23.03 28.60 17.61
C GLU A 334 -22.93 30.13 17.48
N ASP A 335 -23.51 30.66 16.40
CA ASP A 335 -23.95 32.05 16.20
C ASP A 335 -24.21 32.26 14.70
N LYS A 336 -25.25 31.58 14.19
CA LYS A 336 -25.92 31.94 12.95
C LYS A 336 -27.43 31.79 13.13
N GLU A 337 -27.98 32.52 14.09
CA GLU A 337 -29.42 32.78 14.11
C GLU A 337 -29.72 34.13 14.74
N SER A 338 -29.41 35.19 14.00
CA SER A 338 -30.11 36.48 14.09
C SER A 338 -29.57 37.42 13.02
N GLN A 339 -30.23 37.42 11.85
CA GLN A 339 -30.45 38.59 11.00
C GLN A 339 -31.17 38.16 9.71
N GLN A 340 -32.49 37.99 9.79
CA GLN A 340 -33.40 38.27 8.67
C GLN A 340 -34.86 38.34 9.16
N SER A 341 -35.24 39.49 9.70
CA SER A 341 -36.61 39.99 9.61
C SER A 341 -36.59 41.49 9.90
N ASP A 342 -36.54 42.30 8.85
CA ASP A 342 -37.37 43.50 8.75
C ASP A 342 -37.28 44.09 7.34
N GLY A 343 -38.45 44.27 6.75
CA GLY A 343 -38.66 44.79 5.40
C GLY A 343 -40.15 44.70 5.09
N THR A 344 -40.93 45.49 5.84
CA THR A 344 -42.27 45.92 5.44
C THR A 344 -42.13 47.06 4.43
#